data_AF-A0A9X8YQ36-F1
#
_entry.id   AF-A0A9X8YQ36-F1
#
_cell.length_a   1.000
_cell.length_b   1.000
_cell.length_c   1.000
_cell.angle_alpha   90.00
_cell.angle_beta   90.00
_cell.angle_gamma   90.00
#
_symmetry.space_group_name_H-M   'P 1'
#
loop_
_entity.id
_entity.type
_entity.pdbx_description
1 polymer ?
#
loop_
_entity_poly.entity_id
_entity_poly.type
_entity_poly.pdbx_seq_one_letter_code
_entity_poly.pdbx_strand_id
1 'polypeptide(L)'
;IIAGISAGNAPKNSPAPIPVARIAECLSNPGKTIDFNGAKVTYPEVKMVYVAGGNTFHQHQDTNNLVKAWQRPDTIVVNEP
;
A
#
# COMPACT_ATOMS: atom_id res chain seq x y z
N ILE A 1 9.61 8.70 -4.40
CA ILE A 1 8.87 9.90 -4.87
C ILE A 1 9.70 11.11 -4.47
N ILE A 2 10.20 11.87 -5.46
CA ILE A 2 10.91 13.12 -5.21
C ILE A 2 9.85 14.21 -4.98
N ALA A 3 9.99 15.01 -3.93
CA ALA A 3 9.06 16.10 -3.66
C ALA A 3 8.99 17.06 -4.85
N GLY A 4 7.78 17.41 -5.28
CA GLY A 4 7.55 18.33 -6.40
C GLY A 4 7.43 17.67 -7.78
N ILE A 5 7.67 16.37 -7.92
CA ILE A 5 7.44 15.64 -9.18
C ILE A 5 6.13 14.85 -9.08
N SER A 6 5.18 15.13 -9.99
CA SER A 6 3.91 14.43 -10.08
C SER A 6 4.09 12.94 -10.41
N ALA A 7 3.33 12.07 -9.76
CA ALA A 7 3.27 10.63 -10.08
C ALA A 7 2.33 10.32 -11.27
N GLY A 8 1.78 11.35 -11.92
CA GLY A 8 0.75 11.21 -12.95
C GLY A 8 -0.66 11.07 -12.37
N ASN A 9 -1.64 10.85 -13.25
CA ASN A 9 -3.03 10.64 -12.86
C ASN A 9 -3.32 9.14 -12.76
N ALA A 10 -3.97 8.71 -11.69
CA ALA A 10 -4.50 7.36 -11.60
C ALA A 10 -5.56 7.12 -12.70
N PRO A 11 -5.68 5.90 -13.25
CA PRO A 11 -6.76 5.55 -14.17
C PRO A 11 -8.14 5.86 -13.59
N LYS A 12 -9.11 6.22 -14.44
CA LYS A 12 -10.50 6.45 -14.01
C LYS A 12 -11.03 5.22 -13.27
N ASN A 13 -11.74 5.46 -12.16
CA ASN A 13 -12.29 4.43 -11.27
C ASN A 13 -11.26 3.61 -10.47
N SER A 14 -10.00 4.07 -10.39
CA SER A 14 -9.04 3.48 -9.45
C SER A 14 -9.38 3.86 -8.01
N PRO A 15 -9.08 3.01 -7.01
CA PRO A 15 -9.15 3.37 -5.61
C PRO A 15 -8.32 4.63 -5.31
N ALA A 16 -8.75 5.39 -4.30
CA ALA A 16 -7.98 6.53 -3.82
C ALA A 16 -6.57 6.08 -3.40
N PRO A 17 -5.52 6.86 -3.71
CA PRO A 17 -4.16 6.52 -3.31
C PRO A 17 -4.05 6.47 -1.79
N ILE A 18 -3.32 5.47 -1.30
CA ILE A 18 -2.95 5.34 0.12
C ILE A 18 -1.48 5.74 0.32
N PRO A 19 -1.10 6.21 1.51
CA PRO A 19 0.32 6.43 1.83
C PRO A 19 1.09 5.11 1.77
N VAL A 20 2.14 5.04 0.94
CA VAL A 20 2.96 3.82 0.78
C VAL A 20 3.53 3.30 2.11
N ALA A 21 3.92 4.21 3.00
CA ALA A 21 4.46 3.87 4.32
C ALA A 21 3.43 3.16 5.23
N ARG A 22 2.13 3.25 4.91
CA ARG A 22 1.04 2.64 5.68
C ARG A 22 0.56 1.30 5.11
N ILE A 23 1.35 0.65 4.24
CA ILE A 23 0.95 -0.64 3.64
C ILE A 23 0.56 -1.68 4.69
N ALA A 24 1.34 -1.87 5.76
CA ALA A 24 1.01 -2.83 6.81
C ALA A 24 -0.30 -2.47 7.55
N GLU A 25 -0.56 -1.18 7.78
CA GLU A 25 -1.79 -0.71 8.42
C GLU A 25 -3.00 -0.90 7.50
N CYS A 26 -2.84 -0.59 6.21
CA CYS A 26 -3.88 -0.72 5.19
C CYS A 26 -4.30 -2.19 5.02
N LEU A 27 -3.33 -3.11 4.90
CA LEU A 27 -3.62 -4.54 4.79
C LEU A 27 -4.31 -5.08 6.05
N SER A 28 -3.92 -4.59 7.23
CA SER A 28 -4.46 -5.05 8.51
C SER A 28 -5.84 -4.50 8.87
N ASN A 29 -6.24 -3.35 8.32
CA ASN A 29 -7.46 -2.64 8.73
C ASN A 29 -8.34 -2.19 7.54
N PRO A 30 -8.90 -3.11 6.73
CA PRO A 30 -9.89 -2.75 5.72
C PRO A 30 -11.05 -1.95 6.34
N GLY A 31 -11.52 -0.90 5.66
CA GLY A 31 -12.61 -0.05 6.12
C GLY A 31 -12.21 1.07 7.09
N LYS A 32 -10.96 1.12 7.57
CA LYS A 32 -10.47 2.24 8.39
C LYS A 32 -10.30 3.49 7.53
N THR A 33 -10.78 4.63 8.04
CA THR A 33 -10.63 5.94 7.39
C THR A 33 -9.50 6.75 8.03
N ILE A 34 -8.67 7.37 7.20
CA ILE A 34 -7.57 8.25 7.62
C ILE A 34 -7.63 9.58 6.87
N ASP A 35 -6.98 10.61 7.42
CA ASP A 35 -6.71 11.85 6.71
C ASP A 35 -5.41 11.71 5.90
N PHE A 36 -5.48 11.97 4.60
CA PHE A 36 -4.35 11.92 3.68
C PHE A 36 -4.48 12.99 2.59
N ASN A 37 -3.45 13.82 2.42
CA ASN A 37 -3.39 14.89 1.41
C ASN A 37 -4.64 15.79 1.37
N GLY A 38 -5.18 16.15 2.55
CA GLY A 38 -6.36 17.00 2.67
C GLY A 38 -7.69 16.30 2.35
N ALA A 39 -7.70 14.99 2.12
CA ALA A 39 -8.89 14.19 1.90
C ALA A 39 -9.00 13.05 2.92
N LYS A 40 -10.22 12.55 3.11
CA LYS A 40 -10.46 11.32 3.86
C LYS A 40 -10.33 10.12 2.93
N VAL A 41 -9.45 9.19 3.27
CA VAL A 41 -9.21 7.95 2.51
C VAL A 41 -9.60 6.75 3.36
N THR A 42 -10.46 5.89 2.81
CA THR A 42 -10.86 4.62 3.44
C THR A 42 -10.00 3.50 2.87
N TYR A 43 -9.40 2.68 3.73
CA TYR A 43 -8.62 1.54 3.29
C TYR A 43 -9.51 0.51 2.59
N PRO A 44 -9.16 0.11 1.36
CA PRO A 44 -9.89 -0.93 0.65
C PRO A 44 -9.59 -2.31 1.27
N GLU A 45 -10.45 -3.27 0.98
CA GLU A 45 -10.11 -4.68 1.20
C GLU A 45 -9.14 -5.15 0.11
N VAL A 46 -7.86 -5.21 0.44
CA VAL A 46 -6.80 -5.60 -0.50
C VAL A 46 -6.71 -7.12 -0.59
N LYS A 47 -7.07 -7.68 -1.75
CA LYS A 47 -6.99 -9.13 -2.02
C LYS A 47 -5.71 -9.56 -2.73
N MET A 48 -5.03 -8.64 -3.40
CA MET A 48 -3.82 -8.95 -4.16
C MET A 48 -2.76 -7.88 -3.97
N VAL A 49 -1.50 -8.31 -3.84
CA VAL A 49 -0.32 -7.44 -3.84
C VAL A 49 0.60 -7.86 -4.98
N TYR A 50 1.03 -6.89 -5.79
CA TYR A 50 2.04 -7.08 -6.82
C TYR A 50 3.24 -6.19 -6.52
N VAL A 51 4.41 -6.80 -6.31
CA VAL A 51 5.67 -6.11 -6.04
C VAL A 51 6.59 -6.33 -7.23
N ALA A 52 7.17 -5.24 -7.75
CA ALA A 52 8.13 -5.30 -8.83
C ALA A 52 9.23 -4.24 -8.65
N GLY A 53 10.49 -4.65 -8.79
CA GLY A 53 11.66 -3.78 -8.73
C GLY A 53 11.98 -3.24 -7.33
N GLY A 54 11.59 -3.96 -6.27
CA GLY A 54 11.82 -3.53 -4.90
C GLY A 54 11.44 -4.56 -3.85
N ASN A 55 11.92 -4.34 -2.62
CA ASN A 55 11.67 -5.25 -1.50
C ASN A 55 10.95 -4.53 -0.35
N THR A 56 9.65 -4.83 -0.19
CA THR A 56 8.84 -4.22 0.87
C THR A 56 9.30 -4.58 2.27
N PHE A 57 9.85 -5.79 2.48
CA PHE A 57 10.38 -6.22 3.78
C PHE A 57 11.67 -5.50 4.17
N HIS A 58 12.43 -4.98 3.19
CA HIS A 58 13.62 -4.18 3.46
C HIS A 58 13.28 -2.70 3.73
N GLN A 59 12.27 -2.16 3.03
CA GLN A 59 11.92 -0.75 3.10
C GLN A 59 10.99 -0.40 4.28
N HIS A 60 10.23 -1.36 4.79
CA HIS A 60 9.27 -1.14 5.86
C HIS A 60 9.93 -1.19 7.23
N GLN A 61 9.53 -0.29 8.12
CA GLN A 61 10.21 -0.02 9.40
C GLN A 61 9.96 -1.13 10.43
N ASP A 62 8.70 -1.55 10.61
CA ASP A 62 8.32 -2.63 11.53
C ASP A 62 8.03 -3.91 10.75
N THR A 63 9.08 -4.71 10.56
CA THR A 63 8.98 -5.96 9.80
C THR A 63 8.09 -6.99 10.48
N ASN A 64 8.00 -7.02 11.82
CA ASN A 64 7.15 -7.98 12.54
C ASN A 64 5.66 -7.68 12.32
N ASN A 65 5.29 -6.40 12.36
CA ASN A 65 3.95 -5.97 11.98
C ASN A 65 3.67 -6.25 10.50
N LEU A 66 4.64 -5.98 9.62
CA LEU A 66 4.51 -6.27 8.20
C LEU A 66 4.25 -7.76 7.96
N VAL A 67 4.99 -8.67 8.58
CA VAL A 67 4.80 -10.12 8.44
C VAL A 67 3.36 -10.51 8.72
N LYS A 68 2.74 -9.99 9.79
CA LYS A 68 1.33 -10.26 10.12
C LYS A 68 0.37 -9.70 9.07
N ALA A 69 0.62 -8.47 8.63
CA ALA A 69 -0.19 -7.82 7.60
C ALA A 69 -0.10 -8.52 6.23
N TRP A 70 1.09 -9.03 5.90
CA TRP A 70 1.40 -9.69 4.63
C TRP A 70 0.68 -11.04 4.45
N GLN A 71 0.11 -11.61 5.51
CA GLN A 71 -0.69 -12.84 5.44
C GLN A 71 -2.15 -12.60 5.03
N ARG A 72 -2.58 -11.34 4.88
CA ARG A 72 -4.00 -10.99 4.67
C ARG A 72 -4.45 -10.99 3.21
N PRO A 73 -3.66 -10.55 2.23
CA PRO A 73 -4.01 -10.71 0.82
C PRO A 73 -4.10 -12.19 0.44
N ASP A 74 -5.02 -12.51 -0.45
CA ASP A 74 -5.19 -13.87 -0.98
C ASP A 74 -4.04 -14.26 -1.91
N THR A 75 -3.40 -13.27 -2.56
CA THR A 75 -2.34 -13.51 -3.53
C THR A 75 -1.27 -12.43 -3.48
N ILE A 76 -0.02 -12.86 -3.48
CA ILE A 76 1.14 -11.97 -3.53
C ILE A 76 2.06 -12.45 -4.65
N VAL A 77 2.31 -11.56 -5.60
CA VAL A 77 3.23 -11.80 -6.72
C VAL A 77 4.42 -10.87 -6.56
N VAL A 78 5.61 -11.44 -6.62
CA VAL A 78 6.89 -10.71 -6.54
C VAL A 78 7.62 -10.94 -7.85
N ASN A 79 7.97 -9.86 -8.54
CA ASN A 79 8.66 -9.87 -9.82
C ASN A 79 10.03 -9.18 -9.67
N GLU A 80 11.04 -9.99 -9.36
CA GLU A 80 12.44 -9.59 -9.20
C GLU A 80 13.31 -10.44 -10.15
N PRO A 81 14.48 -9.92 -10.60
CA PRO A 81 15.42 -10.69 -11.42
C PRO A 81 16.08 -11.86 -10.69
#